data_AF-A0A0K2RSX2-F1
#
_entry.id   AF-A0A0K2RSX2-F1
#
_cell.length_a   1.000
_cell.length_b   1.000
_cell.length_c   1.000
_cell.angle_alpha   90.00
_cell.angle_beta   90.00
_cell.angle_gamma   90.00
#
_symmetry.space_group_name_H-M   'P 1'
#
loop_
_entity.id
_entity.type
_entity.pdbx_description
1 polymer ?
#
loop_
_entity_poly.entity_id
_entity_poly.type
_entity_poly.pdbx_seq_one_letter_code
_entity_poly.pdbx_strand_id
1 'polypeptide(L)' 'MLLQVHDELVLEVAHGEREAVEKLVTEQMGTAAELTVPLDVQVGVGSSWYDAGH' A
#
# COMPACT_ATOMS: atom_id res chain seq x y z
N MET A 1 -4.42 -7.12 6.20
CA MET A 1 -5.03 -6.75 4.91
C MET A 1 -6.52 -6.89 5.04
N LEU A 2 -7.28 -5.82 4.81
CA LEU A 2 -8.74 -5.85 4.91
C LEU A 2 -9.36 -6.23 3.57
N LEU A 3 -8.95 -5.56 2.50
CA LEU A 3 -9.53 -5.72 1.16
C LEU A 3 -8.44 -5.58 0.10
N GLN A 4 -8.69 -6.21 -1.06
CA GLN A 4 -7.96 -5.97 -2.30
C GLN A 4 -8.97 -5.70 -3.40
N VAL A 5 -8.72 -4.65 -4.18
CA VAL A 5 -9.58 -4.25 -5.31
C VAL A 5 -8.69 -3.94 -6.50
N HIS A 6 -8.71 -4.81 -7.51
CA HIS A 6 -7.90 -4.69 -8.72
C HIS A 6 -6.39 -4.55 -8.45
N ASP A 7 -5.84 -3.35 -8.51
CA ASP A 7 -4.43 -3.02 -8.29
C ASP A 7 -4.15 -2.44 -6.90
N GLU A 8 -5.17 -2.39 -6.04
CA GLU A 8 -5.12 -1.68 -4.77
C GLU A 8 -5.27 -2.58 -3.54
N LEU A 9 -4.47 -2.29 -2.51
CA LEU A 9 -4.51 -2.95 -1.20
C LEU A 9 -4.99 -1.97 -0.13
N VAL A 10 -6.03 -2.36 0.60
CA VAL A 10 -6.59 -1.56 1.70
C VAL A 10 -6.21 -2.17 3.04
N LEU A 11 -5.49 -1.41 3.84
CA LEU A 11 -4.94 -1.84 5.12
C LEU A 11 -5.44 -0.95 6.25
N GLU A 12 -5.93 -1.56 7.33
CA GLU A 12 -6.02 -0.90 8.62
C GLU A 12 -4.68 -1.09 9.34
N VAL A 13 -4.13 0.02 9.84
CA VAL A 13 -2.80 0.05 10.43
C VAL A 13 -2.92 0.48 11.89
N ALA A 14 -2.34 -0.31 12.80
CA ALA A 14 -2.37 0.03 14.22
C ALA A 14 -1.55 1.28 14.50
N HIS A 15 -1.89 1.98 15.59
CA HIS A 15 -1.19 3.19 15.99
C HIS A 15 0.30 2.91 16.23
N GLY A 16 1.17 3.70 15.58
CA GLY A 16 2.63 3.57 15.67
C GLY A 16 3.26 2.61 14.65
N GLU A 17 2.47 1.85 13.89
CA GLU A 17 3.00 0.90 12.90
C GLU A 17 3.07 1.49 11.47
N ARG A 18 2.58 2.71 11.26
CA ARG A 18 2.44 3.35 9.93
C ARG A 18 3.69 3.24 9.07
N GLU A 19 4.82 3.73 9.56
CA GLU A 19 6.07 3.79 8.79
C GLU A 19 6.62 2.39 8.47
N ALA A 20 6.50 1.46 9.42
CA ALA A 20 6.96 0.09 9.22
C ALA A 20 6.11 -0.64 8.18
N VAL A 21 4.79 -0.47 8.23
CA VAL A 21 3.85 -1.07 7.27
C VAL A 21 4.01 -0.44 5.89
N GLU A 22 4.08 0.89 5.80
CA GLU A 22 4.29 1.60 4.54
C GLU A 22 5.56 1.13 3.85
N LYS A 23 6.69 1.09 4.57
CA LYS A 23 7.96 0.59 4.02
C LYS A 23 7.83 -0.85 3.53
N LEU A 24 7.27 -1.74 4.34
CA LEU A 24 7.12 -3.15 4.00
C LEU A 24 6.27 -3.31 2.73
N VAL A 25 5.13 -2.64 2.67
CA VAL A 25 4.17 -2.80 1.56
C VAL A 25 4.74 -2.23 0.28
N THR A 26 5.31 -1.02 0.31
CA THR A 26 5.95 -0.41 -0.86
C THR A 26 7.10 -1.26 -1.40
N GLU A 27 7.94 -1.80 -0.52
CA GLU A 27 9.04 -2.68 -0.93
C GLU A 27 8.51 -3.96 -1.59
N GLN A 28 7.62 -4.69 -0.91
CA GLN A 28 7.12 -5.98 -1.41
C GLN A 28 6.28 -5.83 -2.69
N MET A 29 5.48 -4.77 -2.81
CA MET A 29 4.70 -4.52 -4.03
C MET A 29 5.60 -4.09 -5.19
N GLY A 30 6.56 -3.20 -4.94
CA GLY A 30 7.48 -2.71 -5.98
C GLY A 30 8.42 -3.79 -6.52
N THR A 31 8.68 -4.84 -5.73
CA THR A 31 9.55 -5.97 -6.12
C THR A 31 8.78 -7.28 -6.35
N ALA A 32 7.46 -7.24 -6.50
CA ALA A 32 6.65 -8.45 -6.61
C ALA A 32 6.97 -9.30 -7.86
N ALA A 33 7.54 -8.68 -8.90
CA ALA A 33 7.96 -9.36 -10.13
C ALA A 33 9.17 -8.68 -10.78
N GLU A 34 9.99 -9.46 -11.48
CA GLU A 34 11.06 -8.94 -12.34
C GLU A 34 10.45 -8.48 -13.67
N LEU A 35 10.40 -7.17 -13.86
CA LEU A 35 9.89 -6.53 -15.07
C LEU A 35 11.00 -5.71 -15.74
N THR A 36 10.85 -5.44 -17.04
CA THR A 36 11.77 -4.58 -17.79
C THR A 36 11.67 -3.11 -17.39
N VAL A 37 10.63 -2.74 -16.64
CA VAL A 37 10.38 -1.41 -16.07
C VAL A 37 10.00 -1.55 -14.59
N PRO A 38 10.28 -0.56 -13.73
CA PRO A 38 9.91 -0.61 -12.33
C PRO A 38 8.38 -0.65 -12.12
N LEU A 39 7.94 -1.37 -11.09
CA LEU A 39 6.58 -1.23 -10.54
C LEU A 39 6.58 -0.06 -9.55
N ASP A 40 5.83 0.98 -9.87
CA ASP A 40 5.63 2.10 -8.95
C ASP A 40 4.48 1.78 -7.97
N VAL A 41 4.57 2.31 -6.75
CA VAL A 41 3.58 2.07 -5.70
C VAL A 41 3.20 3.41 -5.08
N GLN A 42 1.93 3.76 -5.21
CA GLN A 42 1.37 4.95 -4.59
C GLN A 42 0.78 4.59 -3.22
N VAL A 43 0.99 5.47 -2.24
CA VAL A 43 0.48 5.29 -0.87
C VAL A 43 -0.37 6.49 -0.50
N GLY A 44 -1.57 6.24 -0.03
CA GLY A 44 -2.43 7.23 0.59
C GLY A 44 -2.87 6.80 2.00
N VAL A 45 -3.12 7.77 2.86
CA VAL A 45 -3.46 7.55 4.27
C VAL A 45 -4.60 8.48 4.65
N GLY A 46 -5.64 7.90 5.25
CA GLY A 46 -6.82 8.64 5.68
C GLY A 46 -7.60 7.91 6.77
N SER A 47 -8.52 8.63 7.40
CA SER A 47 -9.46 8.07 8.39
C SER A 47 -10.54 7.18 7.76
N SER A 48 -10.77 7.34 6.46
CA SER A 48 -11.66 6.52 5.67
C SER A 48 -10.97 6.14 4.37
N TRP A 49 -11.56 5.19 3.67
CA TRP A 49 -11.05 4.75 2.38
C TRP A 49 -11.00 5.89 1.35
N TYR A 50 -12.03 6.72 1.31
CA TYR A 50 -12.11 7.93 0.48
C TYR A 50 -10.96 8.91 0.78
N ASP A 51 -10.74 9.22 2.07
CA ASP A 51 -9.69 10.16 2.48
C ASP A 51 -8.27 9.65 2.13
N ALA A 52 -8.11 8.34 1.98
CA ALA A 52 -6.84 7.70 1.62
C ALA A 52 -6.55 7.74 0.11
N GLY A 53 -7.39 8.40 -0.71
CA GLY A 53 -7.11 8.61 -2.14
C GLY A 53 -8.03 7.87 -3.10
N HIS A 54 -9.22 7.46 -2.64
CA HIS A 54 -10.27 6.86 -3.46
C HIS A 54 -11.35 7.86 -3.86
#